data_AF-A0A518J2A2-F1
#
_entry.id   AF-A0A518J2A2-F1
#
_cell.length_a   1.000
_cell.length_b   1.000
_cell.length_c   1.000
_cell.angle_alpha   90.00
_cell.angle_beta   90.00
_cell.angle_gamma   90.00
#
_symmetry.space_group_name_H-M   'P 1'
#
loop_
_entity.id
_entity.type
_entity.pdbx_description
1 polymer ?
#
loop_
_entity_poly.entity_id
_entity_poly.type
_entity_poly.pdbx_seq_one_letter_code
_entity_poly.pdbx_strand_id
1 'polypeptide(L)' 'MNLETIIDGFSRDQQSIAMEMLWKRLSQSPDAAAPPSWHQDIVAERVAGLQDGTESLSDWADAKKRLADRLR' A
#
# COMPACT_ATOMS: atom_id res chain seq x y z
N MET A 1 15.28 -21.74 2.35
CA MET A 1 13.93 -21.66 1.75
C MET A 1 13.63 -20.18 1.58
N ASN A 2 13.39 -19.73 0.34
CA ASN A 2 13.12 -18.32 0.04
C ASN A 2 11.65 -18.01 0.34
N LEU A 3 11.33 -16.81 0.84
CA LEU A 3 9.98 -16.37 1.12
C LEU A 3 9.10 -16.39 -0.13
N GLU A 4 9.67 -16.06 -1.29
CA GLU A 4 8.97 -16.12 -2.58
C GLU A 4 8.48 -17.54 -2.87
N THR A 5 9.35 -18.54 -2.71
CA THR A 5 9.00 -19.96 -2.93
C THR A 5 7.91 -20.46 -1.97
N ILE A 6 7.83 -19.90 -0.76
CA ILE A 6 6.78 -20.24 0.21
C ILE A 6 5.43 -19.65 -0.23
N ILE A 7 5.43 -18.37 -0.65
CA ILE A 7 4.23 -17.65 -1.10
C ILE A 7 3.68 -18.24 -2.40
N ASP A 8 4.56 -18.68 -3.31
CA ASP A 8 4.17 -19.35 -4.55
C ASP A 8 3.46 -20.69 -4.31
N GLY A 9 3.76 -21.35 -3.19
CA GLY A 9 3.10 -22.59 -2.79
C GLY A 9 1.70 -22.39 -2.18
N PHE A 10 1.29 -21.15 -1.90
CA PHE A 10 -0.02 -20.85 -1.33
C PHE A 10 -1.11 -20.77 -2.40
N SER A 11 -2.30 -21.28 -2.08
CA SER A 11 -3.51 -20.95 -2.83
C SER A 11 -3.83 -19.46 -2.73
N ARG A 12 -4.70 -18.95 -3.60
CA ARG A 12 -5.14 -17.53 -3.55
C ARG A 12 -5.74 -17.14 -2.19
N ASP A 13 -6.55 -18.01 -1.61
CA ASP A 13 -7.16 -17.76 -0.30
C ASP A 13 -6.10 -17.72 0.81
N GLN A 14 -5.10 -18.61 0.73
CA GLN A 14 -3.98 -18.63 1.67
C GLN A 14 -3.10 -17.37 1.54
N GLN A 15 -2.86 -16.88 0.31
CA GLN A 15 -2.15 -15.62 0.10
C GLN A 15 -2.90 -14.44 0.73
N SER A 16 -4.23 -14.37 0.57
CA SER A 16 -5.05 -13.33 1.18
C SER A 16 -5.01 -13.38 2.71
N ILE A 17 -5.19 -14.57 3.30
CA ILE A 17 -5.11 -14.76 4.76
C ILE A 17 -3.71 -14.38 5.28
N ALA A 18 -2.64 -14.80 4.59
CA ALA A 18 -1.28 -14.46 4.97
C ALA A 18 -1.04 -12.95 4.93
N MET A 19 -1.56 -12.26 3.90
CA MET A 19 -1.50 -10.80 3.78
C MET A 19 -2.22 -10.12 4.94
N GLU A 20 -3.43 -10.55 5.31
CA GLU A 20 -4.18 -9.99 6.44
C GLU A 20 -3.48 -10.20 7.78
N MET A 21 -2.93 -11.40 8.02
CA MET A 21 -2.19 -11.71 9.24
C MET A 21 -0.93 -10.85 9.35
N LEU A 22 -0.19 -10.70 8.25
CA LEU A 22 1.00 -9.86 8.19
C LEU A 22 0.63 -8.39 8.46
N TRP A 23 -0.41 -7.89 7.80
CA TRP A 23 -0.92 -6.54 7.99
C TRP A 23 -1.32 -6.27 9.45
N LYS A 24 -2.10 -7.17 10.06
CA LYS A 24 -2.50 -7.09 11.47
C LYS A 24 -1.28 -7.03 12.39
N ARG A 25 -0.25 -7.82 12.11
CA ARG A 25 0.97 -7.83 12.93
C ARG A 25 1.78 -6.54 12.78
N LEU A 26 1.95 -6.04 11.56
CA LEU A 26 2.71 -4.81 11.30
C LEU A 26 2.01 -3.57 11.86
N SER A 27 0.67 -3.52 11.81
CA SER A 27 -0.12 -2.39 12.30
C SER A 27 -0.26 -2.33 13.84
N GLN A 28 0.05 -3.40 14.56
CA GLN A 28 -0.03 -3.45 16.03
C GLN A 28 1.12 -2.74 16.74
N SER A 29 2.20 -2.41 16.04
CA SER A 29 3.35 -1.71 16.64
C SER A 29 3.90 -0.66 15.66
N PRO A 30 3.13 0.41 15.41
CA PRO A 30 3.52 1.43 14.43
C PRO A 30 4.86 2.09 14.75
N ASP A 31 5.24 2.18 16.03
CA ASP A 31 6.53 2.76 16.45
C ASP A 31 7.71 1.78 16.30
N ALA A 32 7.44 0.48 16.17
CA ALA A 32 8.47 -0.56 16.04
C ALA A 32 8.84 -0.85 14.57
N ALA A 33 7.98 -0.45 13.63
CA ALA A 33 8.22 -0.62 12.21
C ALA A 33 8.59 0.74 11.60
N ALA A 34 9.89 0.99 11.45
CA ALA A 34 10.34 2.08 10.59
C ALA A 34 9.72 1.88 9.19
N PRO A 35 9.12 2.91 8.58
CA PRO A 35 8.67 2.81 7.20
C PRO A 35 9.82 2.34 6.31
N PRO A 36 9.54 1.57 5.24
CA PRO A 36 10.57 1.21 4.27
C PRO A 36 11.32 2.45 3.78
N SER A 37 12.61 2.32 3.49
CA SER A 37 13.45 3.47 3.08
C SER A 37 12.90 4.20 1.86
N TRP A 38 12.29 3.49 0.91
CA TRP A 38 11.66 4.07 -0.27
C TRP A 38 10.39 4.90 0.03
N HIS A 39 9.75 4.71 1.19
CA HIS A 39 8.48 5.34 1.51
C HIS A 39 8.62 6.87 1.62
N GLN A 40 9.74 7.33 2.17
CA GLN A 40 10.03 8.76 2.27
C GLN A 40 10.17 9.40 0.88
N ASP A 41 10.82 8.72 -0.06
CA ASP A 41 11.04 9.24 -1.41
C ASP A 41 9.72 9.47 -2.15
N ILE A 42 8.78 8.50 -2.06
CA ILE A 42 7.45 8.63 -2.65
C ILE A 42 6.65 9.77 -2.00
N VAL A 43 6.72 9.92 -0.68
CA VAL A 43 6.04 11.03 0.00
C VAL A 43 6.61 12.37 -0.45
N ALA A 44 7.94 12.49 -0.55
CA ALA A 44 8.60 13.71 -1.00
C ALA A 44 8.22 14.06 -2.45
N GLU A 45 8.20 13.07 -3.35
CA GLU A 45 7.77 13.23 -4.74
C GLU A 45 6.35 13.79 -4.84
N ARG A 46 5.40 13.20 -4.10
CA ARG A 46 3.99 13.65 -4.11
C ARG A 46 3.81 15.03 -3.52
N VAL A 47 4.54 15.34 -2.44
CA VAL A 47 4.51 16.69 -1.83
C VAL A 47 5.06 17.72 -2.81
N ALA A 48 6.13 17.42 -3.54
CA ALA A 48 6.66 18.30 -4.57
C ALA A 48 5.63 18.53 -5.69
N GLY A 49 4.96 17.46 -6.15
CA GLY A 49 3.90 17.55 -7.16
C GLY A 49 2.70 18.41 -6.73
N LEU A 50 2.36 18.39 -5.44
CA LEU A 50 1.34 19.29 -4.90
C LEU A 50 1.80 20.76 -4.86
N GLN A 51 3.09 20.99 -4.60
CA GLN A 51 3.66 22.34 -4.52
C GLN A 51 3.85 22.97 -5.90
N ASP A 52 4.23 22.19 -6.91
CA ASP A 52 4.42 22.65 -8.28
C ASP A 52 3.12 22.65 -9.11
N GLY A 53 2.04 22.07 -8.59
CA GLY A 53 0.71 22.03 -9.20
C GLY A 53 0.51 20.91 -10.22
N THR A 54 1.44 19.96 -10.32
CA THR A 54 1.30 18.77 -11.18
C THR A 54 0.43 17.67 -10.56
N GLU A 55 0.27 17.67 -9.23
CA GLU A 55 -0.68 16.83 -8.50
C GLU A 55 -1.82 17.65 -7.88
N SER A 56 -2.94 16.98 -7.60
CA SER A 56 -4.08 17.58 -6.91
C SER A 56 -4.65 16.62 -5.87
N LEU A 57 -5.12 17.19 -4.75
CA LEU A 57 -5.89 16.46 -3.77
C LEU A 57 -7.31 16.25 -4.28
N SER A 58 -7.88 15.09 -3.98
CA SER A 58 -9.29 14.80 -4.26
C SER A 58 -9.95 14.26 -3.01
N ASP A 59 -11.26 14.48 -2.89
CA ASP A 59 -12.05 13.84 -1.84
C ASP A 59 -11.96 12.31 -1.95
N TRP A 60 -12.00 11.64 -0.80
CA TRP A 60 -11.90 10.19 -0.74
C TRP A 60 -13.07 9.47 -1.41
N ALA A 61 -14.28 10.05 -1.36
CA ALA A 61 -15.43 9.53 -2.08
C ALA A 61 -15.21 9.60 -3.60
N ASP A 62 -14.68 10.71 -4.10
CA ASP A 62 -14.38 10.89 -5.52
C ASP A 62 -13.27 9.93 -5.98
N ALA A 63 -12.23 9.75 -5.17
CA ALA A 63 -11.17 8.79 -5.44
C ALA A 63 -11.71 7.36 -5.55
N LYS A 64 -12.57 6.94 -4.60
CA LYS A 64 -13.21 5.62 -4.63
C LYS A 64 -14.10 5.44 -5.86
N LYS A 65 -14.87 6.46 -6.23
CA LYS A 65 -15.70 6.44 -7.43
C LYS A 65 -14.85 6.23 -8.69
N ARG A 66 -13.77 7.02 -8.88
CA ARG A 66 -12.85 6.85 -10.01
C ARG A 66 -12.25 5.46 -10.10
N LEU A 67 -11.87 4.87 -8.96
CA LEU A 67 -11.32 3.51 -8.91
C LEU A 67 -12.36 2.45 -9.29
N ALA A 68 -13.58 2.56 -8.77
CA ALA A 68 -14.68 1.66 -9.11
C ALA A 68 -15.03 1.74 -10.60
N ASP A 69 -15.08 2.95 -11.17
CA ASP A 69 -15.38 3.18 -12.58
C ASP A 69 -14.29 2.59 -13.50
N ARG A 70 -13.02 2.56 -13.06
CA ARG A 70 -11.88 2.02 -13.82
C ARG A 70 -11.77 0.48 -13.77
N LEU A 71 -12.31 -0.15 -12.73
CA LEU A 71 -12.26 -1.60 -12.52
C LEU A 71 -13.49 -2.34 -13.06
N ARG A 72 -14.44 -1.60 -13.64
CA ARG A 72 -15.65 -2.13 -14.28
C ARG A 72 -15.44 -2.36 -15.77
#